data_AF-A0A968P165-F1
#
_entry.id   AF-A0A968P165-F1
#
_cell.length_a   1.000
_cell.length_b   1.000
_cell.length_c   1.000
_cell.angle_alpha   90.00
_cell.angle_beta   90.00
_cell.angle_gamma   90.00
#
_symmetry.space_group_name_H-M   'P 1'
#
loop_
_entity.id
_entity.type
_entity.pdbx_description
1 polymer ?
#
loop_
_entity_poly.entity_id
_entity_poly.type
_entity_poly.pdbx_seq_one_letter_code
_entity_poly.pdbx_strand_id
1 'polypeptide(L)'
;MRLSFDSLVESCEAAIRAGQAPEAARLLNTVSPHKVPRVWRLKLANLCRRSGQVSLGMKFLSGLIHAQYGRRKIEPTSGELAEYAVLLLRSGAVIESLRTLEKVDTAQVPEALLYKAFAHFARWEYPQSIPHLDAYLRHPLAPYAELVGRVNLAAALVATTDYVRAAEVLSRNIEQARNMGASRLLGNCHELRAQIHIDLGEYAKAREDLNTAAQVFKSNDSPGGIFVEKWLAVIEGMEEGRADRLEFFRSRAQNRQDWESVREADLFLNKIRFRKDEFDHLYFGSPRAFYREMITRYTGRRPDSETYVYGRRGGSLMDIATGKVLDREGGEIPGRNMHLLMAALTRDFYRPRSMGGLFAEVFPGDHFNIFNSPDRLHQVLRRTRLWLRENSIPVRIEEDRGAYRLNFTGDFAFVVPLEVRAKDGAELALEKLSHIYPGPKEFSAREARELLGMPKTSFNRFIKWALENGKLRSFGKSTATLYHLAPEVLAGGIRQRQIDAA
;
A
#
# COMPACT_ATOMS: atom_id res chain seq x y z
N MET A 1 4.59 -40.67 12.65
CA MET A 1 3.21 -40.91 12.19
C MET A 1 2.69 -39.62 11.56
N ARG A 2 2.11 -39.63 10.34
CA ARG A 2 1.52 -38.42 9.75
C ARG A 2 0.12 -38.21 10.36
N LEU A 3 -0.14 -37.02 10.90
CA LEU A 3 -1.47 -36.65 11.37
C LEU A 3 -2.47 -36.69 10.20
N SER A 4 -3.72 -37.09 10.49
CA SER A 4 -4.82 -36.83 9.57
C SER A 4 -5.04 -35.32 9.42
N PHE A 5 -5.67 -34.89 8.32
CA PHE A 5 -5.97 -33.46 8.14
C PHE A 5 -6.94 -32.91 9.20
N ASP A 6 -7.88 -33.73 9.68
CA ASP A 6 -8.75 -33.37 10.79
C ASP A 6 -7.96 -33.05 12.06
N SER A 7 -7.11 -33.99 12.49
CA SER A 7 -6.28 -33.83 13.70
C SER A 7 -5.32 -32.64 13.58
N LEU A 8 -4.79 -32.40 12.38
CA LEU A 8 -3.97 -31.23 12.11
C LEU A 8 -4.76 -29.93 12.29
N VAL A 9 -5.96 -29.83 11.72
CA VAL A 9 -6.82 -28.64 11.82
C VAL A 9 -7.19 -28.37 13.28
N GLU A 10 -7.61 -29.39 14.02
CA GLU A 10 -7.96 -29.28 15.44
C GLU A 10 -6.76 -28.81 16.29
N SER A 11 -5.58 -29.39 16.04
CA SER A 11 -4.35 -29.01 16.75
C SER A 11 -3.96 -27.55 16.46
N CYS A 12 -4.09 -27.11 15.21
CA CYS A 12 -3.80 -25.73 14.83
C CYS A 12 -4.81 -24.74 15.44
N GLU A 13 -6.10 -25.08 15.45
CA GLU A 13 -7.14 -24.27 16.10
C GLU A 13 -6.89 -24.14 17.60
N ALA A 14 -6.58 -25.25 18.28
CA ALA A 14 -6.27 -25.26 19.70
C ALA A 14 -5.06 -24.37 20.00
N ALA A 15 -3.97 -24.51 19.24
CA ALA A 15 -2.79 -23.68 19.38
C ALA A 15 -3.09 -22.18 19.15
N ILE A 16 -3.85 -21.82 18.10
CA ILE A 16 -4.21 -20.42 17.83
C ILE A 16 -5.07 -19.84 18.97
N ARG A 17 -6.05 -20.60 19.49
CA ARG A 17 -6.89 -20.17 20.62
C ARG A 17 -6.08 -19.99 21.90
N ALA A 18 -5.06 -20.81 22.11
CA ALA A 18 -4.12 -20.68 23.21
C ALA A 18 -3.07 -19.56 23.03
N GLY A 19 -3.12 -18.78 21.94
CA GLY A 19 -2.13 -17.76 21.63
C GLY A 19 -0.78 -18.31 21.13
N GLN A 20 -0.71 -19.60 20.82
CA GLN A 20 0.50 -20.31 20.35
C GLN A 20 0.55 -20.35 18.82
N ALA A 21 0.42 -19.19 18.17
CA ALA A 21 0.49 -19.07 16.71
C ALA A 21 1.78 -19.68 16.09
N PRO A 22 2.98 -19.57 16.71
CA PRO A 22 4.18 -20.23 16.20
C PRO A 22 4.08 -21.76 16.13
N GLU A 23 3.36 -22.38 17.07
CA GLU A 23 3.17 -23.83 17.08
C GLU A 23 2.25 -24.28 15.94
N ALA A 24 1.14 -23.57 15.72
CA ALA A 24 0.28 -23.81 14.55
C ALA A 24 1.07 -23.66 13.24
N ALA A 25 1.93 -22.64 13.13
CA ALA A 25 2.80 -22.45 11.98
C ALA A 25 3.77 -23.62 11.78
N ARG A 26 4.39 -24.13 12.85
CA ARG A 26 5.27 -25.31 12.80
C ARG A 26 4.53 -26.54 12.27
N LEU A 27 3.31 -26.80 12.76
CA LEU A 27 2.47 -27.91 12.31
C LEU A 27 2.10 -27.77 10.82
N LEU A 28 1.65 -26.59 10.39
CA LEU A 28 1.26 -26.33 9.01
C LEU A 28 2.42 -26.50 8.02
N ASN A 29 3.64 -26.11 8.42
CA ASN A 29 4.84 -26.26 7.59
C ASN A 29 5.26 -27.71 7.33
N THR A 30 4.67 -28.71 8.02
CA THR A 30 4.88 -30.13 7.71
C THR A 30 4.07 -30.63 6.52
N VAL A 31 3.10 -29.84 6.05
CA VAL A 31 2.18 -30.22 4.97
C VAL A 31 2.67 -29.71 3.63
N SER A 32 2.76 -30.62 2.66
CA SER A 32 3.06 -30.25 1.28
C SER A 32 1.80 -29.75 0.53
N PRO A 33 1.77 -28.51 0.01
CA PRO A 33 0.60 -27.96 -0.67
C PRO A 33 0.08 -28.78 -1.85
N HIS A 34 0.97 -29.41 -2.62
CA HIS A 34 0.58 -30.22 -3.78
C HIS A 34 -0.10 -31.55 -3.39
N LYS A 35 0.05 -32.00 -2.14
CA LYS A 35 -0.56 -33.24 -1.63
C LYS A 35 -1.89 -33.02 -0.91
N VAL A 36 -2.31 -31.76 -0.72
CA VAL A 36 -3.55 -31.44 0.00
C VAL A 36 -4.78 -31.58 -0.92
N PRO A 37 -5.75 -32.45 -0.57
CA PRO A 37 -7.02 -32.54 -1.27
C PRO A 37 -7.80 -31.23 -1.20
N ARG A 38 -8.57 -30.89 -2.25
CA ARG A 38 -9.28 -29.59 -2.35
C ARG A 38 -10.11 -29.25 -1.11
N VAL A 39 -10.84 -30.21 -0.57
CA VAL A 39 -11.72 -30.05 0.62
C VAL A 39 -10.99 -29.48 1.84
N TRP A 40 -9.67 -29.67 1.93
CA TRP A 40 -8.85 -29.18 3.05
C TRP A 40 -8.15 -27.86 2.77
N ARG A 41 -8.01 -27.44 1.51
CA ARG A 41 -7.18 -26.28 1.12
C ARG A 41 -7.66 -24.98 1.73
N LEU A 42 -8.97 -24.72 1.72
CA LEU A 42 -9.55 -23.51 2.30
C LEU A 42 -9.31 -23.45 3.82
N LYS A 43 -9.60 -24.54 4.54
CA LYS A 43 -9.40 -24.63 5.99
C LYS A 43 -7.94 -24.39 6.37
N LEU A 44 -7.00 -25.04 5.68
CA LEU A 44 -5.57 -24.87 5.94
C LEU A 44 -5.06 -23.47 5.56
N ALA A 45 -5.57 -22.87 4.48
CA ALA A 45 -5.23 -21.50 4.12
C ALA A 45 -5.69 -20.48 5.18
N ASN A 46 -6.89 -20.66 5.74
CA ASN A 46 -7.41 -19.85 6.84
C ASN A 46 -6.52 -19.93 8.09
N LEU A 47 -6.11 -21.14 8.47
CA LEU A 47 -5.17 -21.36 9.58
C LEU A 47 -3.81 -20.74 9.30
N CYS A 48 -3.32 -20.81 8.06
CA CYS A 48 -2.09 -20.14 7.64
C CYS A 48 -2.18 -18.63 7.82
N ARG A 49 -3.29 -18.00 7.40
CA ARG A 49 -3.48 -16.55 7.60
C ARG A 49 -3.47 -16.18 9.09
N ARG A 50 -4.18 -16.93 9.93
CA ARG A 50 -4.30 -16.67 11.37
C ARG A 50 -3.00 -16.92 12.15
N SER A 51 -2.14 -17.81 11.65
CA SER A 51 -0.81 -18.09 12.20
C SER A 51 0.33 -17.30 11.53
N GLY A 52 0.01 -16.37 10.63
CA GLY A 52 1.01 -15.54 9.93
C GLY A 52 1.76 -16.23 8.79
N GLN A 53 1.42 -17.46 8.41
CA GLN A 53 2.01 -18.22 7.30
C GLN A 53 1.43 -17.83 5.93
N VAL A 54 1.43 -16.53 5.61
CA VAL A 54 0.73 -15.97 4.44
C VAL A 54 1.15 -16.65 3.13
N SER A 55 2.45 -16.86 2.91
CA SER A 55 2.95 -17.51 1.68
C SER A 55 2.50 -18.97 1.55
N LEU A 56 2.42 -19.71 2.66
CA LEU A 56 1.93 -21.10 2.63
C LEU A 56 0.43 -21.15 2.33
N GLY A 57 -0.35 -20.24 2.93
CA GLY A 57 -1.77 -20.10 2.63
C GLY A 57 -2.02 -19.84 1.14
N MET A 58 -1.24 -18.94 0.53
CA MET A 58 -1.33 -18.66 -0.90
C MET A 58 -0.99 -19.91 -1.73
N LYS A 59 0.03 -20.69 -1.35
CA LYS A 59 0.40 -21.94 -2.06
C LYS A 59 -0.70 -23.00 -2.05
N PHE A 60 -1.50 -23.09 -0.98
CA PHE A 60 -2.63 -24.02 -0.95
C PHE A 60 -3.71 -23.66 -1.99
N LEU A 61 -3.96 -22.36 -2.19
CA LEU A 61 -5.06 -21.88 -3.04
C LEU A 61 -4.64 -21.51 -4.47
N SER A 62 -3.38 -21.15 -4.71
CA SER A 62 -2.91 -20.60 -6.00
C SER A 62 -3.18 -21.52 -7.18
N GLY A 63 -3.05 -22.85 -6.99
CA GLY A 63 -3.35 -23.83 -8.04
C GLY A 63 -4.83 -23.91 -8.42
N LEU A 64 -5.74 -23.42 -7.57
CA LEU A 64 -7.17 -23.33 -7.86
C LEU A 64 -7.52 -22.00 -8.52
N ILE A 65 -6.93 -20.91 -8.01
CA ILE A 65 -7.20 -19.55 -8.52
C ILE A 65 -6.61 -19.35 -9.93
N HIS A 66 -5.41 -19.88 -10.19
CA HIS A 66 -4.68 -19.67 -11.44
C HIS A 66 -4.71 -20.89 -12.38
N ALA A 67 -5.63 -21.85 -12.17
CA ALA A 67 -5.72 -23.10 -12.92
C ALA A 67 -6.09 -22.96 -14.43
N GLN A 68 -5.99 -21.76 -15.00
CA GLN A 68 -6.35 -21.45 -16.39
C GLN A 68 -5.54 -22.25 -17.44
N TYR A 69 -4.48 -22.97 -17.04
CA TYR A 69 -3.60 -23.72 -17.94
C TYR A 69 -3.69 -25.26 -17.81
N GLY A 70 -4.64 -25.79 -17.01
CA GLY A 70 -4.82 -27.23 -16.81
C GLY A 70 -5.97 -27.85 -17.63
N ARG A 71 -5.92 -29.17 -17.88
CA ARG A 71 -6.92 -29.94 -18.65
C ARG A 71 -8.35 -29.97 -18.06
N ARG A 72 -8.56 -29.51 -16.82
CA ARG A 72 -9.90 -29.35 -16.23
C ARG A 72 -9.98 -28.00 -15.51
N LYS A 73 -10.78 -27.09 -16.06
CA LYS A 73 -11.07 -25.79 -15.46
C LYS A 73 -12.06 -26.00 -14.31
N ILE A 74 -11.54 -26.12 -13.10
CA ILE A 74 -12.36 -26.15 -11.89
C ILE A 74 -12.46 -24.71 -11.40
N GLU A 75 -13.66 -24.15 -11.41
CA GLU A 75 -13.88 -22.78 -10.91
C GLU A 75 -13.68 -22.74 -9.38
N PRO A 76 -12.99 -21.72 -8.86
CA PRO A 76 -12.82 -21.52 -7.43
C PRO A 76 -14.14 -21.12 -6.78
N THR A 77 -14.36 -21.53 -5.53
CA THR A 77 -15.54 -21.09 -4.76
C THR A 77 -15.37 -19.65 -4.27
N SER A 78 -16.48 -19.00 -3.92
CA SER A 78 -16.48 -17.68 -3.26
C SER A 78 -15.59 -17.65 -2.00
N GLY A 79 -15.61 -18.73 -1.20
CA GLY A 79 -14.76 -18.85 -0.02
C GLY A 79 -13.27 -18.97 -0.34
N GLU A 80 -12.91 -19.73 -1.38
CA GLU A 80 -11.52 -19.85 -1.87
C GLU A 80 -10.99 -18.51 -2.39
N LEU A 81 -11.82 -17.76 -3.15
CA LEU A 81 -11.47 -16.42 -3.65
C LEU A 81 -11.29 -15.41 -2.51
N ALA A 82 -12.22 -15.39 -1.55
CA ALA A 82 -12.17 -14.46 -0.42
C ALA A 82 -10.92 -14.69 0.44
N GLU A 83 -10.62 -15.95 0.77
CA GLU A 83 -9.44 -16.31 1.56
C GLU A 83 -8.13 -16.02 0.80
N TYR A 84 -8.08 -16.31 -0.50
CA TYR A 84 -6.90 -15.95 -1.32
C TYR A 84 -6.70 -14.43 -1.39
N ALA A 85 -7.77 -13.66 -1.53
CA ALA A 85 -7.68 -12.21 -1.57
C ALA A 85 -7.15 -11.62 -0.26
N VAL A 86 -7.62 -12.06 0.90
CA VAL A 86 -7.09 -11.56 2.18
C VAL A 86 -5.63 -11.98 2.39
N LEU A 87 -5.17 -13.10 1.82
CA LEU A 87 -3.76 -13.47 1.80
C LEU A 87 -2.93 -12.53 0.89
N LEU A 88 -3.46 -12.13 -0.27
CA LEU A 88 -2.85 -11.09 -1.13
C LEU A 88 -2.77 -9.74 -0.41
N LEU A 89 -3.83 -9.35 0.31
CA LEU A 89 -3.83 -8.15 1.13
C LEU A 89 -2.70 -8.19 2.17
N ARG A 90 -2.55 -9.31 2.87
CA ARG A 90 -1.48 -9.50 3.88
C ARG A 90 -0.07 -9.53 3.27
N SER A 91 0.09 -9.96 2.03
CA SER A 91 1.37 -9.88 1.31
C SER A 91 1.67 -8.48 0.74
N GLY A 92 0.69 -7.56 0.80
CA GLY A 92 0.77 -6.20 0.29
C GLY A 92 0.32 -6.03 -1.16
N ALA A 93 -0.16 -7.08 -1.81
CA ALA A 93 -0.75 -7.03 -3.16
C ALA A 93 -2.21 -6.51 -3.11
N VAL A 94 -2.41 -5.31 -2.56
CA VAL A 94 -3.74 -4.78 -2.22
C VAL A 94 -4.66 -4.60 -3.43
N ILE A 95 -4.12 -4.13 -4.57
CA ILE A 95 -4.91 -3.91 -5.78
C ILE A 95 -5.46 -5.24 -6.33
N GLU A 96 -4.64 -6.28 -6.34
CA GLU A 96 -5.08 -7.60 -6.78
C GLU A 96 -6.06 -8.24 -5.79
N SER A 97 -5.86 -8.02 -4.49
CA SER A 97 -6.84 -8.41 -3.46
C SER A 97 -8.22 -7.82 -3.76
N LEU A 98 -8.33 -6.52 -4.01
CA LEU A 98 -9.60 -5.87 -4.34
C LEU A 98 -10.24 -6.46 -5.61
N ARG A 99 -9.47 -6.62 -6.69
CA ARG A 99 -9.95 -7.25 -7.93
C ARG A 99 -10.43 -8.70 -7.73
N THR A 100 -9.82 -9.42 -6.80
CA THR A 100 -10.23 -10.79 -6.46
C THR A 100 -11.53 -10.77 -5.64
N LEU A 101 -11.65 -9.83 -4.69
CA LEU A 101 -12.86 -9.64 -3.88
C LEU A 101 -14.08 -9.21 -4.70
N GLU A 102 -13.89 -8.51 -5.82
CA GLU A 102 -14.99 -8.18 -6.76
C GLU A 102 -15.66 -9.42 -7.37
N LYS A 103 -15.00 -10.58 -7.35
CA LYS A 103 -15.53 -11.82 -7.92
C LYS A 103 -16.28 -12.68 -6.89
N VAL A 104 -16.30 -12.27 -5.63
CA VAL A 104 -16.88 -13.07 -4.54
C VAL A 104 -18.36 -12.78 -4.40
N ASP A 105 -19.17 -13.83 -4.35
CA ASP A 105 -20.57 -13.73 -3.96
C ASP A 105 -20.67 -13.44 -2.45
N THR A 106 -20.92 -12.18 -2.12
CA THR A 106 -21.02 -11.68 -0.74
C THR A 106 -22.26 -12.19 0.01
N ALA A 107 -23.27 -12.72 -0.69
CA ALA A 107 -24.39 -13.38 -0.03
C ALA A 107 -23.97 -14.71 0.62
N GLN A 108 -23.01 -15.41 -0.01
CA GLN A 108 -22.45 -16.66 0.52
C GLN A 108 -21.29 -16.43 1.49
N VAL A 109 -20.50 -15.37 1.28
CA VAL A 109 -19.31 -15.06 2.09
C VAL A 109 -19.33 -13.57 2.49
N PRO A 110 -20.13 -13.18 3.50
CA PRO A 110 -20.24 -11.78 3.93
C PRO A 110 -18.89 -11.17 4.34
N GLU A 111 -17.95 -11.96 4.86
CA GLU A 111 -16.62 -11.51 5.28
C GLU A 111 -15.82 -10.87 4.14
N ALA A 112 -16.15 -11.16 2.88
CA ALA A 112 -15.52 -10.51 1.74
C ALA A 112 -15.74 -8.98 1.75
N LEU A 113 -16.88 -8.49 2.26
CA LEU A 113 -17.15 -7.06 2.45
C LEU A 113 -16.20 -6.45 3.50
N LEU A 114 -16.00 -7.15 4.62
CA LEU A 114 -15.04 -6.75 5.64
C LEU A 114 -13.60 -6.73 5.10
N TYR A 115 -13.24 -7.71 4.26
CA TYR A 115 -11.93 -7.74 3.60
C TYR A 115 -11.75 -6.60 2.59
N LYS A 116 -12.80 -6.19 1.87
CA LYS A 116 -12.76 -4.98 1.01
C LYS A 116 -12.48 -3.74 1.84
N ALA A 117 -13.15 -3.59 2.98
CA ALA A 117 -12.89 -2.49 3.92
C ALA A 117 -11.43 -2.48 4.41
N PHE A 118 -10.86 -3.64 4.77
CA PHE A 118 -9.45 -3.72 5.17
C PHE A 118 -8.47 -3.37 4.04
N ALA A 119 -8.80 -3.71 2.79
CA ALA A 119 -7.99 -3.31 1.64
C ALA A 119 -8.01 -1.79 1.44
N HIS A 120 -9.15 -1.13 1.68
CA HIS A 120 -9.24 0.33 1.69
C HIS A 120 -8.49 0.95 2.87
N PHE A 121 -8.56 0.38 4.08
CA PHE A 121 -7.74 0.82 5.23
C PHE A 121 -6.24 0.75 4.93
N ALA A 122 -5.77 -0.34 4.29
CA ALA A 122 -4.37 -0.46 3.89
C ALA A 122 -3.92 0.62 2.87
N ARG A 123 -4.88 1.30 2.24
CA ARG A 123 -4.68 2.41 1.31
C ARG A 123 -5.05 3.78 1.89
N TRP A 124 -5.43 3.86 3.16
CA TRP A 124 -5.99 5.05 3.79
C TRP A 124 -7.25 5.58 3.10
N GLU A 125 -8.01 4.72 2.43
CA GLU A 125 -9.25 5.05 1.71
C GLU A 125 -10.48 4.83 2.61
N TYR A 126 -10.48 5.46 3.80
CA TYR A 126 -11.55 5.26 4.79
C TYR A 126 -12.96 5.55 4.27
N PRO A 127 -13.22 6.62 3.50
CA PRO A 127 -14.55 6.86 2.93
C PRO A 127 -15.06 5.68 2.10
N GLN A 128 -14.20 5.04 1.31
CA GLN A 128 -14.55 3.91 0.44
C GLN A 128 -14.83 2.63 1.24
N SER A 129 -14.31 2.52 2.47
CA SER A 129 -14.56 1.37 3.34
C SER A 129 -15.97 1.36 3.96
N ILE A 130 -16.57 2.54 4.18
CA ILE A 130 -17.83 2.69 4.92
C ILE A 130 -18.99 1.94 4.24
N PRO A 131 -19.23 2.07 2.91
CA PRO A 131 -20.31 1.34 2.25
C PRO A 131 -20.17 -0.19 2.37
N HIS A 132 -18.94 -0.70 2.38
CA HIS A 132 -18.69 -2.13 2.55
C HIS A 132 -18.97 -2.61 3.98
N LEU A 133 -18.61 -1.81 4.99
CA LEU A 133 -18.89 -2.12 6.39
C LEU A 133 -20.39 -2.04 6.69
N ASP A 134 -21.08 -1.05 6.14
CA ASP A 134 -22.54 -0.94 6.25
C ASP A 134 -23.25 -2.10 5.57
N ALA A 135 -22.80 -2.52 4.38
CA ALA A 135 -23.34 -3.70 3.72
C ALA A 135 -23.07 -4.97 4.54
N TYR A 136 -21.87 -5.15 5.09
CA TYR A 136 -21.50 -6.29 5.93
C TYR A 136 -22.44 -6.44 7.12
N LEU A 137 -22.74 -5.34 7.81
CA LEU A 137 -23.58 -5.30 9.00
C LEU A 137 -25.08 -5.53 8.72
N ARG A 138 -25.51 -5.55 7.45
CA ARG A 138 -26.88 -5.94 7.08
C ARG A 138 -27.07 -7.45 6.97
N HIS A 139 -25.98 -8.23 6.93
CA HIS A 139 -26.08 -9.69 6.92
C HIS A 139 -26.38 -10.24 8.32
N PRO A 140 -26.98 -11.43 8.42
CA PRO A 140 -27.11 -12.13 9.70
C PRO A 140 -25.72 -12.61 10.15
N LEU A 141 -25.13 -11.91 11.11
CA LEU A 141 -23.79 -12.19 11.63
C LEU A 141 -23.85 -12.80 13.03
N ALA A 142 -22.84 -13.61 13.37
CA ALA A 142 -22.62 -14.00 14.76
C ALA A 142 -22.30 -12.75 15.60
N PRO A 143 -22.72 -12.67 16.88
CA PRO A 143 -22.60 -11.45 17.69
C PRO A 143 -21.18 -10.86 17.74
N TYR A 144 -20.16 -11.73 17.80
CA TYR A 144 -18.77 -11.27 17.82
C TYR A 144 -18.31 -10.72 16.48
N ALA A 145 -18.71 -11.34 15.37
CA ALA A 145 -18.38 -10.88 14.02
C ALA A 145 -19.05 -9.54 13.72
N GLU A 146 -20.29 -9.37 14.16
CA GLU A 146 -21.00 -8.10 14.09
C GLU A 146 -20.27 -7.00 14.87
N LEU A 147 -19.88 -7.27 16.12
CA LEU A 147 -19.11 -6.32 16.93
C LEU A 147 -17.79 -5.94 16.25
N VAL A 148 -17.07 -6.90 15.67
CA VAL A 148 -15.87 -6.61 14.86
C VAL A 148 -16.19 -5.67 13.69
N GLY A 149 -17.27 -5.91 12.96
CA GLY A 149 -17.73 -5.04 11.87
C GLY A 149 -18.01 -3.61 12.33
N ARG A 150 -18.75 -3.45 13.43
CA ARG A 150 -19.12 -2.14 13.99
C ARG A 150 -17.91 -1.37 14.53
N VAL A 151 -16.93 -2.05 15.14
CA VAL A 151 -15.69 -1.40 15.60
C VAL A 151 -14.89 -0.86 14.42
N ASN A 152 -14.79 -1.61 13.32
CA ASN A 152 -14.12 -1.13 12.11
C ASN A 152 -14.92 -0.01 11.43
N LEU A 153 -16.25 -0.04 11.47
CA LEU A 153 -17.08 1.09 11.02
C LEU A 153 -16.79 2.34 11.83
N ALA A 154 -16.74 2.24 13.17
CA ALA A 154 -16.37 3.36 14.02
C ALA A 154 -14.99 3.92 13.67
N ALA A 155 -13.99 3.06 13.45
CA ALA A 155 -12.66 3.51 13.04
C ALA A 155 -12.68 4.30 11.71
N ALA A 156 -13.46 3.83 10.73
CA ALA A 156 -13.63 4.55 9.47
C ALA A 156 -14.30 5.91 9.67
N LEU A 157 -15.35 5.97 10.50
CA LEU A 157 -16.08 7.21 10.80
C LEU A 157 -15.23 8.23 11.55
N VAL A 158 -14.40 7.79 12.50
CA VAL A 158 -13.43 8.66 13.20
C VAL A 158 -12.44 9.25 12.19
N ALA A 159 -11.85 8.42 11.32
CA ALA A 159 -10.90 8.88 10.31
C ALA A 159 -11.52 9.89 9.33
N THR A 160 -12.79 9.71 8.97
CA THR A 160 -13.56 10.64 8.11
C THR A 160 -14.24 11.77 8.87
N THR A 161 -13.97 11.91 10.17
CA THR A 161 -14.51 12.97 11.05
C THR A 161 -16.03 13.04 11.14
N ASP A 162 -16.71 11.91 10.88
CA ASP A 162 -18.14 11.75 11.15
C ASP A 162 -18.32 11.39 12.64
N TYR A 163 -17.96 12.32 13.51
CA TYR A 163 -17.86 12.09 14.94
C TYR A 163 -19.20 11.79 15.60
N VAL A 164 -20.29 12.37 15.08
CA VAL A 164 -21.64 12.13 15.60
C VAL A 164 -22.00 10.67 15.44
N ARG A 165 -21.90 10.14 14.21
CA ARG A 165 -22.20 8.73 13.94
C ARG A 165 -21.18 7.81 14.62
N ALA A 166 -19.90 8.19 14.66
CA ALA A 166 -18.87 7.41 15.35
C ALA A 166 -19.16 7.27 16.84
N ALA A 167 -19.52 8.35 17.54
CA ALA A 167 -19.81 8.35 18.97
C ALA A 167 -21.02 7.49 19.32
N GLU A 168 -22.08 7.53 18.50
CA GLU A 168 -23.26 6.66 18.65
C GLU A 168 -22.88 5.18 18.53
N VAL A 169 -22.13 4.82 17.47
CA VAL A 169 -21.68 3.44 17.23
C VAL A 169 -20.77 2.96 18.37
N LEU A 170 -19.82 3.80 18.80
CA LEU A 170 -18.87 3.46 19.87
C LEU A 170 -19.56 3.25 21.21
N SER A 171 -20.54 4.07 21.57
CA SER A 171 -21.28 3.94 22.83
C SER A 171 -21.98 2.58 22.93
N ARG A 172 -22.65 2.15 21.85
CA ARG A 172 -23.28 0.82 21.78
C ARG A 172 -22.25 -0.31 21.79
N ASN A 173 -21.14 -0.15 21.06
CA ASN A 173 -20.10 -1.17 20.98
C ASN A 173 -19.38 -1.38 22.32
N ILE A 174 -19.17 -0.32 23.12
CA ILE A 174 -18.56 -0.41 24.45
C ILE A 174 -19.41 -1.28 25.39
N GLU A 175 -20.72 -1.05 25.42
CA GLU A 175 -21.66 -1.84 26.22
C GLU A 175 -21.66 -3.31 25.76
N GLN A 176 -21.80 -3.54 24.46
CA GLN A 176 -21.83 -4.89 23.90
C GLN A 176 -20.50 -5.63 24.14
N ALA A 177 -19.36 -4.99 23.90
CA ALA A 177 -18.04 -5.59 24.11
C ALA A 177 -17.82 -5.96 25.59
N ARG A 178 -18.29 -5.13 26.51
CA ARG A 178 -18.27 -5.42 27.96
C ARG A 178 -19.11 -6.64 28.29
N ASN A 179 -20.37 -6.68 27.83
CA ASN A 179 -21.30 -7.78 28.10
C ASN A 179 -20.80 -9.12 27.54
N MET A 180 -20.06 -9.09 26.44
CA MET A 180 -19.47 -10.28 25.81
C MET A 180 -18.11 -10.69 26.40
N GLY A 181 -17.52 -9.91 27.32
CA GLY A 181 -16.15 -10.12 27.77
C GLY A 181 -15.10 -9.93 26.65
N ALA A 182 -15.46 -9.23 25.57
CA ALA A 182 -14.61 -8.99 24.39
C ALA A 182 -13.59 -7.88 24.66
N SER A 183 -12.73 -8.09 25.66
CA SER A 183 -11.82 -7.10 26.23
C SER A 183 -11.04 -6.34 25.16
N ARG A 184 -10.42 -7.02 24.19
CA ARG A 184 -9.66 -6.34 23.13
C ARG A 184 -10.49 -5.34 22.31
N LEU A 185 -11.73 -5.68 21.98
CA LEU A 185 -12.61 -4.79 21.22
C LEU A 185 -13.10 -3.63 22.09
N LEU A 186 -13.34 -3.87 23.38
CA LEU A 186 -13.64 -2.81 24.36
C LEU A 186 -12.50 -1.78 24.42
N GLY A 187 -11.25 -2.22 24.53
CA GLY A 187 -10.09 -1.33 24.54
C GLY A 187 -9.97 -0.50 23.26
N ASN A 188 -10.18 -1.13 22.09
CA ASN A 188 -10.22 -0.42 20.81
C ASN A 188 -11.34 0.64 20.77
N CYS A 189 -12.54 0.35 21.30
CA CYS A 189 -13.63 1.32 21.30
C CYS A 189 -13.32 2.56 22.15
N HIS A 190 -12.75 2.36 23.34
CA HIS A 190 -12.33 3.48 24.18
C HIS A 190 -11.22 4.30 23.51
N GLU A 191 -10.22 3.64 22.93
CA GLU A 191 -9.16 4.32 22.18
C GLU A 191 -9.70 5.16 21.01
N LEU A 192 -10.62 4.61 20.20
CA LEU A 192 -11.26 5.35 19.11
C LEU A 192 -12.12 6.53 19.61
N ARG A 193 -12.82 6.37 20.74
CA ARG A 193 -13.61 7.45 21.32
C ARG A 193 -12.72 8.57 21.87
N ALA A 194 -11.56 8.23 22.43
CA ALA A 194 -10.57 9.21 22.84
C ALA A 194 -10.08 10.06 21.66
N GLN A 195 -9.91 9.49 20.46
CA GLN A 195 -9.54 10.27 19.27
C GLN A 195 -10.57 11.36 18.94
N ILE A 196 -11.87 11.05 19.06
CA ILE A 196 -12.94 12.04 18.89
C ILE A 196 -12.77 13.17 19.92
N HIS A 197 -12.59 12.81 21.20
CA HIS A 197 -12.39 13.79 22.27
C HIS A 197 -11.14 14.66 22.04
N ILE A 198 -10.04 14.09 21.55
CA ILE A 198 -8.81 14.83 21.21
C ILE A 198 -9.08 15.86 20.11
N ASP A 199 -9.77 15.47 19.05
CA ASP A 199 -10.07 16.37 17.93
C ASP A 199 -11.04 17.50 18.32
N LEU A 200 -11.92 17.24 19.30
CA LEU A 200 -12.83 18.23 19.88
C LEU A 200 -12.19 19.07 21.00
N GLY A 201 -10.93 18.81 21.39
CA GLY A 201 -10.26 19.50 22.50
C GLY A 201 -10.72 19.09 23.90
N GLU A 202 -11.45 17.99 24.03
CA GLU A 202 -11.98 17.46 25.29
C GLU A 202 -10.96 16.53 25.98
N TYR A 203 -9.76 17.03 26.25
CA TYR A 203 -8.61 16.21 26.68
C TYR A 203 -8.82 15.40 27.96
N ALA A 204 -9.58 15.94 28.93
CA ALA A 204 -9.92 15.21 30.15
C ALA A 204 -10.68 13.90 29.85
N LYS A 205 -11.72 13.97 29.01
CA LYS A 205 -12.51 12.80 28.58
C LYS A 205 -11.65 11.82 27.79
N ALA A 206 -10.79 12.34 26.91
CA ALA A 206 -9.86 11.51 26.16
C ALA A 206 -8.95 10.69 27.08
N ARG A 207 -8.40 11.31 28.15
CA ARG A 207 -7.56 10.61 29.14
C ARG A 207 -8.33 9.52 29.89
N GLU A 208 -9.58 9.76 30.28
CA GLU A 208 -10.43 8.74 30.92
C GLU A 208 -10.61 7.50 30.03
N ASP A 209 -10.90 7.72 28.75
CA ASP A 209 -11.02 6.64 27.77
C ASP A 209 -9.70 5.90 27.55
N LEU A 210 -8.59 6.63 27.39
CA LEU A 210 -7.27 6.03 27.20
C LEU A 210 -6.81 5.24 28.44
N ASN A 211 -7.12 5.71 29.65
CA ASN A 211 -6.85 4.98 30.88
C ASN A 211 -7.65 3.66 30.94
N THR A 212 -8.92 3.69 30.52
CA THR A 212 -9.74 2.48 30.41
C THR A 212 -9.16 1.51 29.38
N ALA A 213 -8.75 2.01 28.21
CA ALA A 213 -8.11 1.21 27.19
C ALA A 213 -6.77 0.61 27.67
N ALA A 214 -5.97 1.36 28.43
CA ALA A 214 -4.71 0.90 29.01
C ALA A 214 -4.91 -0.31 29.95
N GLN A 215 -5.90 -0.21 30.85
CA GLN A 215 -6.25 -1.28 31.79
C GLN A 215 -6.64 -2.58 31.06
N VAL A 216 -7.36 -2.44 29.95
CA VAL A 216 -7.79 -3.57 29.11
C VAL A 216 -6.61 -4.22 28.40
N PHE A 217 -5.67 -3.44 27.85
CA PHE A 217 -4.53 -3.97 27.10
C PHE A 217 -3.44 -4.58 27.99
N LYS A 218 -3.42 -4.24 29.29
CA LYS A 218 -2.54 -4.77 30.35
C LYS A 218 -1.02 -4.54 30.16
N SER A 219 -0.54 -4.36 28.93
CA SER A 219 0.87 -4.12 28.61
C SER A 219 1.01 -3.12 27.44
N ASN A 220 1.99 -2.23 27.59
CA ASN A 220 2.44 -1.28 26.57
C ASN A 220 3.15 -1.96 25.38
N ASP A 221 3.49 -3.24 25.49
CA ASP A 221 4.04 -4.04 24.40
C ASP A 221 2.97 -4.72 23.54
N SER A 222 1.71 -4.68 23.99
CA SER A 222 0.61 -5.13 23.14
C SER A 222 0.39 -4.16 21.97
N PRO A 223 -0.13 -4.65 20.83
CA PRO A 223 -0.49 -3.78 19.71
C PRO A 223 -1.51 -2.68 20.07
N GLY A 224 -2.29 -2.83 21.14
CA GLY A 224 -3.21 -1.78 21.60
C GLY A 224 -2.53 -0.73 22.48
N GLY A 225 -1.58 -1.17 23.33
CA GLY A 225 -0.88 -0.28 24.27
C GLY A 225 -0.06 0.80 23.57
N ILE A 226 0.51 0.52 22.39
CA ILE A 226 1.24 1.53 21.60
C ILE A 226 0.33 2.69 21.15
N PHE A 227 -0.93 2.42 20.81
CA PHE A 227 -1.87 3.46 20.42
C PHE A 227 -2.29 4.31 21.63
N VAL A 228 -2.46 3.70 22.79
CA VAL A 228 -2.74 4.44 24.03
C VAL A 228 -1.58 5.39 24.36
N GLU A 229 -0.34 4.89 24.31
CA GLU A 229 0.86 5.71 24.54
C GLU A 229 0.95 6.87 23.55
N LYS A 230 0.70 6.62 22.26
CA LYS A 230 0.67 7.64 21.20
C LYS A 230 -0.27 8.79 21.57
N TRP A 231 -1.53 8.45 21.88
CA TRP A 231 -2.55 9.47 22.11
C TRP A 231 -2.36 10.23 23.41
N LEU A 232 -1.84 9.58 24.46
CA LEU A 232 -1.43 10.29 25.67
C LEU A 232 -0.31 11.30 25.39
N ALA A 233 0.69 10.94 24.56
CA ALA A 233 1.75 11.85 24.15
C ALA A 233 1.22 13.01 23.27
N VAL A 234 0.24 12.74 22.39
CA VAL A 234 -0.44 13.77 21.60
C VAL A 234 -1.19 14.75 22.51
N ILE A 235 -1.94 14.25 23.51
CA ILE A 235 -2.67 15.12 24.45
C ILE A 235 -1.69 16.02 25.22
N GLU A 236 -0.62 15.45 25.80
CA GLU A 236 0.40 16.24 26.53
C GLU A 236 1.00 17.33 25.64
N GLY A 237 1.36 17.00 24.40
CA GLY A 237 1.94 17.99 23.48
C GLY A 237 0.96 19.06 23.01
N MET A 238 -0.33 18.73 22.87
CA MET A 238 -1.37 19.70 22.51
C MET A 238 -1.74 20.63 23.68
N GLU A 239 -1.78 20.14 24.91
CA GLU A 239 -2.10 20.93 26.11
C GLU A 239 -0.94 21.86 26.52
N GLU A 240 0.29 21.35 26.45
CA GLU A 240 1.46 22.03 27.02
C GLU A 240 2.34 22.72 25.95
N GLY A 241 2.10 22.45 24.66
CA GLY A 241 2.95 22.92 23.57
C GLY A 241 4.34 22.26 23.53
N ARG A 242 4.53 21.12 24.21
CA ARG A 242 5.82 20.40 24.30
C ARG A 242 5.84 19.13 23.45
N ALA A 243 6.87 18.97 22.61
CA ALA A 243 6.95 17.85 21.67
C ALA A 243 7.69 16.61 22.21
N ASP A 244 8.40 16.72 23.33
CA ASP A 244 9.42 15.74 23.78
C ASP A 244 8.86 14.31 23.94
N ARG A 245 7.66 14.18 24.52
CA ARG A 245 7.00 12.88 24.70
C ARG A 245 6.61 12.24 23.40
N LEU A 246 6.15 13.05 22.44
CA LEU A 246 5.76 12.56 21.12
C LEU A 246 6.98 12.18 20.29
N GLU A 247 8.10 12.91 20.42
CA GLU A 247 9.39 12.54 19.83
C GLU A 247 9.94 11.23 20.41
N PHE A 248 9.81 11.03 21.72
CA PHE A 248 10.15 9.77 22.38
C PHE A 248 9.28 8.62 21.87
N PHE A 249 7.96 8.82 21.81
CA PHE A 249 7.03 7.85 21.24
C PHE A 249 7.40 7.49 19.80
N ARG A 250 7.64 8.50 18.95
CA ARG A 250 8.04 8.33 17.55
C ARG A 250 9.26 7.42 17.42
N SER A 251 10.29 7.66 18.24
CA SER A 251 11.50 6.84 18.27
C SER A 251 11.21 5.39 18.65
N ARG A 252 10.32 5.16 19.62
CA ARG A 252 9.87 3.80 19.98
C ARG A 252 9.08 3.12 18.87
N ALA A 253 8.17 3.84 18.21
CA ALA A 253 7.40 3.32 17.07
C ALA A 253 8.33 2.92 15.91
N GLN A 254 9.35 3.73 15.63
CA GLN A 254 10.38 3.43 14.64
C GLN A 254 11.17 2.15 14.99
N ASN A 255 11.59 2.00 16.25
CA ASN A 255 12.29 0.79 16.71
C ASN A 255 11.41 -0.46 16.62
N ARG A 256 10.10 -0.32 16.80
CA ARG A 256 9.10 -1.40 16.61
C ARG A 256 8.71 -1.61 15.15
N GLN A 257 9.22 -0.79 14.22
CA GLN A 257 8.86 -0.80 12.81
C GLN A 257 7.35 -0.57 12.57
N ASP A 258 6.71 0.21 13.45
CA ASP A 258 5.32 0.67 13.27
C ASP A 258 5.32 2.01 12.53
N TRP A 259 5.48 1.91 11.21
CA TRP A 259 5.66 3.05 10.32
C TRP A 259 4.44 3.98 10.24
N GLU A 260 3.24 3.45 10.48
CA GLU A 260 2.01 4.24 10.49
C GLU A 260 1.97 5.12 11.76
N SER A 261 2.33 4.55 12.91
CA SER A 261 2.50 5.31 14.16
C SER A 261 3.60 6.37 14.07
N VAL A 262 4.71 6.11 13.36
CA VAL A 262 5.75 7.13 13.10
C VAL A 262 5.18 8.29 12.26
N ARG A 263 4.44 7.96 11.20
CA ARG A 263 3.84 8.95 10.30
C ARG A 263 2.79 9.82 11.01
N GLU A 264 1.98 9.22 11.88
CA GLU A 264 1.01 9.97 12.69
C GLU A 264 1.70 10.83 13.76
N ALA A 265 2.78 10.33 14.38
CA ALA A 265 3.57 11.16 15.28
C ALA A 265 4.12 12.40 14.55
N ASP A 266 4.64 12.24 13.33
CA ASP A 266 5.13 13.36 12.52
C ASP A 266 4.03 14.36 12.13
N LEU A 267 2.80 13.88 11.91
CA LEU A 267 1.64 14.75 11.72
C LEU A 267 1.38 15.63 12.95
N PHE A 268 1.29 15.02 14.14
CA PHE A 268 1.01 15.78 15.36
C PHE A 268 2.20 16.64 15.81
N LEU A 269 3.44 16.20 15.58
CA LEU A 269 4.62 17.04 15.77
C LEU A 269 4.53 18.32 14.94
N ASN A 270 4.15 18.22 13.65
CA ASN A 270 3.96 19.39 12.80
C ASN A 270 2.77 20.26 13.19
N LYS A 271 1.74 19.69 13.84
CA LYS A 271 0.62 20.44 14.42
C LYS A 271 1.04 21.23 15.67
N ILE A 272 1.85 20.63 16.55
CA ILE A 272 2.33 21.23 17.79
C ILE A 272 3.43 22.26 17.51
N ARG A 273 4.40 21.90 16.67
CA ARG A 273 5.56 22.72 16.30
C ARG A 273 5.87 22.53 14.83
N PHE A 274 5.40 23.45 14.01
CA PHE A 274 5.62 23.40 12.57
C PHE A 274 7.10 23.52 12.20
N ARG A 275 7.60 22.58 11.40
CA ARG A 275 8.93 22.61 10.79
C ARG A 275 8.80 22.26 9.32
N LYS A 276 9.15 23.20 8.44
CA LYS A 276 8.92 23.06 6.99
C LYS A 276 9.51 21.77 6.40
N ASP A 277 10.77 21.45 6.71
CA ASP A 277 11.40 20.24 6.18
C ASP A 277 10.70 18.94 6.66
N GLU A 278 10.24 18.89 7.92
CA GLU A 278 9.49 17.73 8.46
C GLU A 278 8.09 17.62 7.83
N PHE A 279 7.41 18.75 7.65
CA PHE A 279 6.13 18.83 6.95
C PHE A 279 6.25 18.35 5.50
N ASP A 280 7.22 18.86 4.75
CA ASP A 280 7.43 18.47 3.36
C ASP A 280 7.81 16.97 3.29
N HIS A 281 8.68 16.48 4.19
CA HIS A 281 8.97 15.05 4.29
C HIS A 281 7.71 14.19 4.55
N LEU A 282 6.87 14.59 5.49
CA LEU A 282 5.61 13.92 5.79
C LEU A 282 4.65 13.93 4.60
N TYR A 283 4.48 15.08 3.95
CA TYR A 283 3.51 15.26 2.87
C TYR A 283 3.91 14.48 1.61
N PHE A 284 5.16 14.60 1.16
CA PHE A 284 5.69 13.88 0.00
C PHE A 284 5.94 12.40 0.28
N GLY A 285 6.33 12.07 1.52
CA GLY A 285 6.56 10.69 1.95
C GLY A 285 5.29 9.87 2.20
N SER A 286 4.12 10.50 2.09
CA SER A 286 2.83 9.87 2.27
C SER A 286 2.18 9.57 0.90
N PRO A 287 2.16 8.31 0.43
CA PRO A 287 1.66 7.98 -0.90
C PRO A 287 0.14 8.07 -1.04
N ARG A 288 -0.58 8.43 0.03
CA ARG A 288 -2.05 8.32 0.13
C ARG A 288 -2.68 9.71 0.10
N ALA A 289 -3.53 9.95 -0.90
CA ALA A 289 -4.20 11.24 -1.08
C ALA A 289 -5.02 11.65 0.15
N PHE A 290 -5.85 10.74 0.67
CA PHE A 290 -6.65 11.01 1.87
C PHE A 290 -5.80 11.37 3.10
N TYR A 291 -4.62 10.76 3.26
CA TYR A 291 -3.71 11.13 4.35
C TYR A 291 -3.12 12.53 4.15
N ARG A 292 -2.82 12.92 2.91
CA ARG A 292 -2.36 14.30 2.58
C ARG A 292 -3.44 15.35 2.81
N GLU A 293 -4.70 15.02 2.51
CA GLU A 293 -5.85 15.86 2.88
C GLU A 293 -5.95 16.02 4.39
N MET A 294 -5.76 14.93 5.15
CA MET A 294 -5.71 14.98 6.59
C MET A 294 -4.54 15.85 7.11
N ILE A 295 -3.33 15.70 6.57
CA ILE A 295 -2.19 16.57 6.91
C ILE A 295 -2.57 18.04 6.71
N THR A 296 -3.15 18.37 5.55
CA THR A 296 -3.61 19.73 5.23
C THR A 296 -4.64 20.23 6.23
N ARG A 297 -5.62 19.40 6.60
CA ARG A 297 -6.66 19.74 7.57
C ARG A 297 -6.08 20.06 8.94
N TYR A 298 -5.17 19.23 9.45
CA TYR A 298 -4.61 19.40 10.79
C TYR A 298 -3.58 20.52 10.89
N THR A 299 -2.85 20.79 9.82
CA THR A 299 -1.77 21.80 9.82
C THR A 299 -2.19 23.15 9.21
N GLY A 300 -3.29 23.17 8.44
CA GLY A 300 -3.72 24.33 7.66
C GLY A 300 -2.79 24.67 6.49
N ARG A 301 -1.93 23.74 6.05
CA ARG A 301 -0.80 24.02 5.14
C ARG A 301 -0.74 23.04 3.97
N ARG A 302 -0.10 23.50 2.88
CA ARG A 302 0.24 22.73 1.68
C ARG A 302 1.71 22.98 1.33
N PRO A 303 2.39 22.04 0.64
CA PRO A 303 3.74 22.29 0.18
C PRO A 303 3.76 23.42 -0.85
N ASP A 304 4.81 24.24 -0.80
CA ASP A 304 5.03 25.34 -1.76
C ASP A 304 5.61 24.85 -3.10
N SER A 305 6.05 23.59 -3.15
CA SER A 305 6.72 22.95 -4.29
C SER A 305 5.92 21.76 -4.79
N GLU A 306 6.05 21.43 -6.07
CA GLU A 306 5.54 20.19 -6.67
C GLU A 306 6.53 19.02 -6.55
N THR A 307 7.75 19.28 -6.09
CA THR A 307 8.80 18.28 -5.91
C THR A 307 9.47 18.39 -4.53
N TYR A 308 10.04 17.27 -4.08
CA TYR A 308 10.79 17.17 -2.84
C TYR A 308 12.10 16.42 -3.04
N VAL A 309 13.16 16.88 -2.38
CA VAL A 309 14.49 16.25 -2.42
C VAL A 309 14.60 15.23 -1.29
N TYR A 310 14.43 13.95 -1.62
CA TYR A 310 14.52 12.83 -0.70
C TYR A 310 15.92 12.23 -0.67
N GLY A 311 16.67 12.48 0.41
CA GLY A 311 18.02 11.93 0.62
C GLY A 311 18.94 12.91 1.32
N ARG A 312 20.25 12.72 1.16
CA ARG A 312 21.27 13.64 1.70
C ARG A 312 21.56 14.73 0.69
N ARG A 313 21.34 15.99 1.09
CA ARG A 313 21.65 17.17 0.26
C ARG A 313 23.17 17.32 0.16
N GLY A 314 23.68 17.69 -1.03
CA GLY A 314 25.11 17.96 -1.26
C GLY A 314 25.78 17.13 -2.37
N GLY A 315 25.10 16.12 -2.91
CA GLY A 315 25.61 15.28 -4.01
C GLY A 315 24.71 15.24 -5.23
N SER A 316 24.95 14.26 -6.11
CA SER A 316 24.17 14.04 -7.33
C SER A 316 22.67 13.88 -7.03
N LEU A 317 21.84 14.43 -7.91
CA LEU A 317 20.38 14.34 -7.82
C LEU A 317 19.86 13.42 -8.92
N MET A 318 18.92 12.56 -8.57
CA MET A 318 18.19 11.76 -9.54
C MET A 318 16.72 12.13 -9.56
N ASP A 319 16.20 12.54 -10.71
CA ASP A 319 14.78 12.75 -10.90
C ASP A 319 14.06 11.41 -11.10
N ILE A 320 13.15 11.09 -10.18
CA ILE A 320 12.37 9.86 -10.20
C ILE A 320 11.34 9.87 -11.33
N ALA A 321 10.87 11.03 -11.80
CA ALA A 321 9.92 11.09 -12.90
C ALA A 321 10.57 10.65 -14.22
N THR A 322 11.79 11.12 -14.49
CA THR A 322 12.51 10.85 -15.75
C THR A 322 13.48 9.67 -15.67
N GLY A 323 13.92 9.29 -14.47
CA GLY A 323 14.96 8.28 -14.27
C GLY A 323 16.39 8.79 -14.54
N LYS A 324 16.57 10.11 -14.69
CA LYS A 324 17.85 10.74 -15.02
C LYS A 324 18.59 11.20 -13.77
N VAL A 325 19.90 10.98 -13.75
CA VAL A 325 20.82 11.64 -12.82
C VAL A 325 21.19 13.01 -13.42
N LEU A 326 20.78 14.10 -12.78
CA LEU A 326 20.73 15.45 -13.35
C LEU A 326 22.12 16.05 -13.64
N ASP A 327 23.15 15.60 -12.93
CA ASP A 327 24.53 16.09 -13.03
C ASP A 327 25.45 15.16 -13.86
N ARG A 328 24.89 14.15 -14.54
CA ARG A 328 25.68 13.17 -15.31
C ARG A 328 25.10 12.92 -16.70
N GLU A 329 25.89 13.17 -17.74
CA GLU A 329 25.55 12.73 -19.08
C GLU A 329 25.47 11.20 -19.15
N GLY A 330 24.38 10.67 -19.74
CA GLY A 330 24.16 9.23 -19.85
C GLY A 330 23.77 8.51 -18.55
N GLY A 331 23.49 9.24 -17.46
CA GLY A 331 23.11 8.68 -16.14
C GLY A 331 21.66 8.16 -16.04
N GLU A 332 21.07 7.68 -17.13
CA GLU A 332 19.68 7.17 -17.14
C GLU A 332 19.60 5.76 -16.53
N ILE A 333 18.54 5.47 -15.78
CA ILE A 333 18.28 4.10 -15.33
C ILE A 333 18.05 3.18 -16.55
N PRO A 334 18.81 2.09 -16.69
CA PRO A 334 18.63 1.16 -17.77
C PRO A 334 17.38 0.31 -17.51
N GLY A 335 16.31 0.62 -18.24
CA GLY A 335 15.16 -0.23 -18.39
C GLY A 335 14.00 0.06 -17.43
N ARG A 336 12.80 -0.09 -17.98
CA ARG A 336 11.52 0.27 -17.34
C ARG A 336 11.32 -0.33 -15.95
N ASN A 337 11.59 -1.63 -15.75
CA ASN A 337 11.31 -2.26 -14.46
C ASN A 337 12.25 -1.79 -13.35
N MET A 338 13.49 -1.42 -13.68
CA MET A 338 14.42 -0.86 -12.71
C MET A 338 13.99 0.54 -12.28
N HIS A 339 13.51 1.34 -13.23
CA HIS A 339 12.95 2.67 -12.97
C HIS A 339 11.68 2.59 -12.11
N LEU A 340 10.74 1.70 -12.47
CA LEU A 340 9.54 1.44 -11.68
C LEU A 340 9.88 0.96 -10.25
N LEU A 341 10.92 0.13 -10.10
CA LEU A 341 11.37 -0.30 -8.78
C LEU A 341 11.88 0.89 -7.95
N MET A 342 12.69 1.77 -8.52
CA MET A 342 13.17 2.96 -7.81
C MET A 342 12.02 3.89 -7.43
N ALA A 343 11.10 4.16 -8.37
CA ALA A 343 9.90 4.95 -8.09
C ALA A 343 9.03 4.34 -6.98
N ALA A 344 8.87 3.01 -6.98
CA ALA A 344 8.14 2.29 -5.93
C ALA A 344 8.81 2.41 -4.54
N LEU A 345 10.14 2.39 -4.50
CA LEU A 345 10.92 2.49 -3.26
C LEU A 345 11.03 3.92 -2.72
N THR A 346 10.84 4.94 -3.56
CA THR A 346 10.78 6.35 -3.15
C THR A 346 9.36 6.84 -2.90
N ARG A 347 8.33 6.00 -3.05
CA ARG A 347 6.94 6.44 -2.94
C ARG A 347 6.45 6.64 -1.50
N ASP A 348 7.02 5.88 -0.57
CA ASP A 348 6.67 5.91 0.85
C ASP A 348 7.97 6.03 1.64
N PHE A 349 8.20 7.19 2.26
CA PHE A 349 9.47 7.46 2.98
C PHE A 349 9.52 6.73 4.34
N TYR A 350 8.38 6.27 4.83
CA TYR A 350 8.24 5.67 6.14
C TYR A 350 8.31 4.15 6.05
N ARG A 351 7.46 3.57 5.22
CA ARG A 351 7.19 2.13 5.24
C ARG A 351 8.02 1.38 4.19
N PRO A 352 8.87 0.42 4.60
CA PRO A 352 9.49 -0.53 3.69
C PRO A 352 8.44 -1.29 2.88
N ARG A 353 8.73 -1.51 1.61
CA ARG A 353 7.80 -2.08 0.63
C ARG A 353 7.85 -3.59 0.70
N SER A 354 6.71 -4.25 0.93
CA SER A 354 6.65 -5.71 0.90
C SER A 354 6.87 -6.25 -0.51
N MET A 355 7.27 -7.51 -0.61
CA MET A 355 7.38 -8.24 -1.89
C MET A 355 6.13 -8.10 -2.78
N GLY A 356 4.94 -8.34 -2.23
CA GLY A 356 3.68 -8.26 -2.99
C GLY A 356 3.36 -6.83 -3.42
N GLY A 357 3.62 -5.85 -2.56
CA GLY A 357 3.43 -4.43 -2.88
C GLY A 357 4.38 -3.94 -3.97
N LEU A 358 5.67 -4.29 -3.89
CA LEU A 358 6.63 -3.97 -4.93
C LEU A 358 6.29 -4.64 -6.26
N PHE A 359 5.95 -5.92 -6.25
CA PHE A 359 5.61 -6.63 -7.49
C PHE A 359 4.44 -5.95 -8.22
N ALA A 360 3.39 -5.57 -7.48
CA ALA A 360 2.22 -4.90 -8.05
C ALA A 360 2.56 -3.55 -8.71
N GLU A 361 3.58 -2.84 -8.22
CA GLU A 361 4.02 -1.56 -8.80
C GLU A 361 5.03 -1.73 -9.93
N VAL A 362 5.93 -2.72 -9.83
CA VAL A 362 6.96 -2.98 -10.86
C VAL A 362 6.38 -3.70 -12.08
N PHE A 363 5.36 -4.52 -11.89
CA PHE A 363 4.69 -5.29 -12.96
C PHE A 363 3.20 -4.95 -13.01
N PRO A 364 2.85 -3.71 -13.37
CA PRO A 364 1.46 -3.28 -13.37
C PRO A 364 0.64 -4.12 -14.37
N GLY A 365 -0.44 -4.73 -13.87
CA GLY A 365 -1.34 -5.59 -14.66
C GLY A 365 -1.06 -7.08 -14.52
N ASP A 366 0.13 -7.47 -14.03
CA ASP A 366 0.44 -8.87 -13.74
C ASP A 366 -0.20 -9.32 -12.41
N HIS A 367 -0.51 -10.61 -12.33
CA HIS A 367 -0.95 -11.25 -11.10
C HIS A 367 0.24 -11.68 -10.24
N PHE A 368 0.13 -11.50 -8.93
CA PHE A 368 1.11 -12.00 -7.98
C PHE A 368 0.94 -13.51 -7.82
N ASN A 369 1.92 -14.25 -8.33
CA ASN A 369 2.00 -15.69 -8.19
C ASN A 369 3.18 -16.04 -7.27
N ILE A 370 2.83 -16.66 -6.13
CA ILE A 370 3.77 -17.00 -5.06
C ILE A 370 4.94 -17.90 -5.49
N PHE A 371 4.86 -18.56 -6.65
CA PHE A 371 5.92 -19.43 -7.14
C PHE A 371 6.92 -18.74 -8.07
N ASN A 372 6.56 -17.65 -8.76
CA ASN A 372 7.43 -17.05 -9.78
C ASN A 372 7.56 -15.52 -9.69
N SER A 373 6.60 -14.83 -9.08
CA SER A 373 6.65 -13.38 -8.88
C SER A 373 7.84 -12.95 -8.01
N PRO A 374 8.19 -13.66 -6.90
CA PRO A 374 9.37 -13.34 -6.12
C PRO A 374 10.67 -13.38 -6.95
N ASP A 375 10.89 -14.45 -7.72
CA ASP A 375 12.09 -14.61 -8.54
C ASP A 375 12.21 -13.49 -9.59
N ARG A 376 11.09 -13.15 -10.25
CA ARG A 376 11.05 -12.03 -11.22
C ARG A 376 11.42 -10.71 -10.55
N LEU A 377 10.92 -10.43 -9.35
CA LEU A 377 11.26 -9.21 -8.62
C LEU A 377 12.73 -9.22 -8.16
N HIS A 378 13.22 -10.34 -7.65
CA HIS A 378 14.62 -10.51 -7.26
C HIS A 378 15.59 -10.29 -8.41
N GLN A 379 15.24 -10.71 -9.63
CA GLN A 379 16.04 -10.40 -10.82
C GLN A 379 16.10 -8.89 -11.08
N VAL A 380 14.99 -8.16 -10.95
CA VAL A 380 14.97 -6.70 -11.09
C VAL A 380 15.81 -6.05 -9.98
N LEU A 381 15.62 -6.45 -8.73
CA LEU A 381 16.40 -5.97 -7.57
C LEU A 381 17.91 -6.19 -7.76
N ARG A 382 18.32 -7.38 -8.22
CA ARG A 382 19.73 -7.70 -8.49
C ARG A 382 20.30 -6.78 -9.56
N ARG A 383 19.58 -6.56 -10.66
CA ARG A 383 20.00 -5.65 -11.74
C ARG A 383 20.09 -4.21 -11.28
N THR A 384 19.13 -3.72 -10.49
CA THR A 384 19.17 -2.37 -9.93
C THR A 384 20.33 -2.17 -8.97
N ARG A 385 20.58 -3.14 -8.06
CA ARG A 385 21.75 -3.10 -7.16
C ARG A 385 23.08 -3.09 -7.93
N LEU A 386 23.19 -3.86 -9.02
CA LEU A 386 24.37 -3.87 -9.89
C LEU A 386 24.58 -2.50 -10.53
N TRP A 387 23.53 -1.93 -11.13
CA TRP A 387 23.59 -0.62 -11.77
C TRP A 387 23.97 0.51 -10.80
N LEU A 388 23.37 0.53 -9.60
CA LEU A 388 23.72 1.51 -8.56
C LEU A 388 25.23 1.46 -8.23
N ARG A 389 25.79 0.25 -8.13
CA ARG A 389 27.22 0.04 -7.86
C ARG A 389 28.10 0.46 -9.03
N GLU A 390 27.77 0.04 -10.25
CA GLU A 390 28.55 0.37 -11.46
C GLU A 390 28.58 1.88 -11.73
N ASN A 391 27.53 2.60 -11.35
CA ASN A 391 27.45 4.06 -11.50
C ASN A 391 27.89 4.81 -10.25
N SER A 392 28.47 4.14 -9.24
CA SER A 392 28.92 4.78 -7.99
C SER A 392 27.84 5.66 -7.34
N ILE A 393 26.59 5.21 -7.38
CA ILE A 393 25.47 5.89 -6.70
C ILE A 393 25.47 5.42 -5.25
N PRO A 394 25.62 6.33 -4.26
CA PRO A 394 25.80 5.95 -2.85
C PRO A 394 24.45 5.64 -2.18
N VAL A 395 23.66 4.76 -2.81
CA VAL A 395 22.37 4.27 -2.33
C VAL A 395 22.38 2.75 -2.39
N ARG A 396 21.87 2.10 -1.34
CA ARG A 396 21.69 0.64 -1.26
C ARG A 396 20.21 0.31 -1.16
N ILE A 397 19.82 -0.80 -1.77
CA ILE A 397 18.50 -1.40 -1.56
C ILE A 397 18.63 -2.49 -0.49
N GLU A 398 18.15 -2.22 0.71
CA GLU A 398 18.15 -3.16 1.83
C GLU A 398 16.91 -4.04 1.83
N GLU A 399 17.05 -5.27 2.34
CA GLU A 399 15.95 -6.16 2.63
C GLU A 399 15.94 -6.47 4.13
N ASP A 400 14.81 -6.27 4.77
CA ASP A 400 14.57 -6.69 6.16
C ASP A 400 13.22 -7.38 6.24
N ARG A 401 13.20 -8.63 6.73
CA ARG A 401 12.00 -9.48 6.88
C ARG A 401 11.11 -9.53 5.63
N GLY A 402 11.72 -9.55 4.43
CA GLY A 402 11.00 -9.59 3.15
C GLY A 402 10.37 -8.27 2.71
N ALA A 403 10.73 -7.16 3.36
CA ALA A 403 10.40 -5.81 2.95
C ALA A 403 11.67 -5.04 2.52
N TYR A 404 11.51 -4.11 1.60
CA TYR A 404 12.61 -3.44 0.92
C TYR A 404 12.54 -1.93 1.09
N ARG A 405 13.71 -1.30 1.25
CA ARG A 405 13.83 0.16 1.36
C ARG A 405 15.16 0.65 0.77
N LEU A 406 15.25 1.96 0.54
CA LEU A 406 16.51 2.62 0.21
C LEU A 406 17.26 2.99 1.48
N ASN A 407 18.58 2.82 1.47
CA ASN A 407 19.50 3.32 2.48
C ASN A 407 20.57 4.19 1.80
N PHE A 408 20.70 5.44 2.24
CA PHE A 408 21.66 6.41 1.69
C PHE A 408 23.00 6.26 2.40
N THR A 409 24.03 5.82 1.68
CA THR A 409 25.38 5.58 2.21
C THR A 409 26.36 6.74 1.96
N GLY A 410 25.90 7.81 1.31
CA GLY A 410 26.68 9.01 1.00
C GLY A 410 25.77 10.11 0.46
N ASP A 411 26.36 11.15 -0.12
CA ASP A 411 25.62 12.32 -0.58
C ASP A 411 24.96 12.04 -1.93
N PHE A 412 23.65 11.82 -1.88
CA PHE A 412 22.79 11.59 -3.03
C PHE A 412 21.34 11.79 -2.61
N ALA A 413 20.52 12.29 -3.53
CA ALA A 413 19.10 12.43 -3.28
C ALA A 413 18.26 12.19 -4.54
N PHE A 414 16.98 11.90 -4.30
CA PHE A 414 15.97 11.75 -5.32
C PHE A 414 15.10 13.00 -5.37
N VAL A 415 14.85 13.54 -6.55
CA VAL A 415 13.78 14.51 -6.77
C VAL A 415 12.48 13.71 -6.96
N VAL A 416 11.59 13.81 -5.98
CA VAL A 416 10.33 13.05 -5.91
C VAL A 416 9.18 14.01 -6.20
N PRO A 417 8.41 13.82 -7.28
CA PRO A 417 7.24 14.64 -7.54
C PRO A 417 6.11 14.31 -6.55
N LEU A 418 5.29 15.31 -6.23
CA LEU A 418 4.16 15.16 -5.32
C LEU A 418 3.18 14.08 -5.78
N GLU A 419 2.83 14.13 -7.07
CA GLU A 419 2.02 13.11 -7.72
C GLU A 419 2.90 12.25 -8.61
N VAL A 420 3.30 11.09 -8.09
CA VAL A 420 3.93 10.05 -8.90
C VAL A 420 2.85 9.39 -9.75
N ARG A 421 2.49 10.03 -10.87
CA ARG A 421 1.76 9.36 -11.93
C ARG A 421 2.75 8.45 -12.64
N ALA A 422 2.69 7.16 -12.35
CA ALA A 422 3.45 6.16 -13.10
C ALA A 422 3.02 6.28 -14.56
N LYS A 423 3.85 6.94 -15.38
CA LYS A 423 3.60 7.03 -16.81
C LYS A 423 3.66 5.61 -17.35
N ASP A 424 2.62 5.20 -18.06
CA ASP A 424 2.67 3.89 -18.70
C ASP A 424 3.76 3.89 -19.81
N GLY A 425 4.14 2.71 -20.29
CA GLY A 425 5.18 2.63 -21.32
C GLY A 425 4.82 3.34 -22.62
N ALA A 426 3.51 3.56 -22.87
CA ALA A 426 3.03 4.29 -24.03
C ALA A 426 3.07 5.81 -23.81
N GLU A 427 2.77 6.30 -22.60
CA GLU A 427 2.92 7.70 -22.20
C GLU A 427 4.40 8.14 -22.26
N LEU A 428 5.34 7.33 -21.77
CA LEU A 428 6.78 7.61 -21.90
C LEU A 428 7.24 7.64 -23.37
N ALA A 429 6.72 6.74 -24.20
CA ALA A 429 7.03 6.72 -25.63
C ALA A 429 6.47 7.95 -26.34
N LEU A 430 5.27 8.39 -25.96
CA LEU A 430 4.64 9.60 -26.47
C LEU A 430 5.44 10.85 -26.10
N GLU A 431 5.92 10.94 -24.86
CA GLU A 431 6.79 12.02 -24.40
C GLU A 431 8.12 12.05 -25.15
N LYS A 432 8.77 10.89 -25.33
CA LYS A 432 9.98 10.81 -26.16
C LYS A 432 9.71 11.28 -27.59
N LEU A 433 8.57 10.90 -28.18
CA LEU A 433 8.18 11.41 -29.50
C LEU A 433 7.92 12.91 -29.51
N SER A 434 7.32 13.49 -28.47
CA SER A 434 7.06 14.94 -28.39
C SER A 434 8.32 15.78 -28.23
N HIS A 435 9.38 15.21 -27.65
CA HIS A 435 10.71 15.83 -27.67
C HIS A 435 11.36 15.77 -29.06
N ILE A 436 11.24 14.65 -29.77
CA ILE A 436 11.86 14.46 -31.10
C ILE A 436 11.12 15.24 -32.20
N TYR A 437 9.80 15.34 -32.09
CA TYR A 437 8.93 16.04 -33.05
C TYR A 437 8.25 17.25 -32.39
N PRO A 438 9.00 18.34 -32.12
CA PRO A 438 8.40 19.56 -31.62
C PRO A 438 7.49 20.18 -32.70
N GLY A 439 6.21 20.36 -32.38
CA GLY A 439 5.22 20.96 -33.27
C GLY A 439 4.42 19.95 -34.11
N PRO A 440 3.61 20.42 -35.08
CA PRO A 440 2.72 19.58 -35.89
C PRO A 440 3.47 18.82 -37.00
N LYS A 441 4.68 18.34 -36.72
CA LYS A 441 5.51 17.63 -37.70
C LYS A 441 4.97 16.21 -37.89
N GLU A 442 4.79 15.84 -39.14
CA GLU A 442 4.37 14.49 -39.52
C GLU A 442 5.55 13.52 -39.48
N PHE A 443 5.26 12.26 -39.13
CA PHE A 443 6.23 11.17 -39.14
C PHE A 443 5.59 9.85 -39.53
N SER A 444 6.36 8.98 -40.17
CA SER A 444 5.92 7.63 -40.50
C SER A 444 6.03 6.67 -39.30
N ALA A 445 5.26 5.59 -39.33
CA ALA A 445 5.39 4.51 -38.33
C ALA A 445 6.80 3.90 -38.29
N ARG A 446 7.51 3.85 -39.43
CA ARG A 446 8.86 3.32 -39.50
C ARG A 446 9.85 4.20 -38.74
N GLU A 447 9.83 5.51 -39.01
CA GLU A 447 10.72 6.48 -38.37
C GLU A 447 10.51 6.52 -36.86
N ALA A 448 9.26 6.66 -36.41
CA ALA A 448 8.95 6.68 -34.98
C ALA A 448 9.38 5.40 -34.27
N ARG A 449 9.21 4.23 -34.89
CA ARG A 449 9.66 2.95 -34.31
C ARG A 449 11.18 2.88 -34.16
N GLU A 450 11.92 3.31 -35.18
CA GLU A 450 13.38 3.34 -35.18
C GLU A 450 13.89 4.30 -34.09
N LEU A 451 13.32 5.50 -33.99
CA LEU A 451 13.65 6.51 -32.98
C LEU A 451 13.31 6.08 -31.54
N LEU A 452 12.19 5.37 -31.37
CA LEU A 452 11.80 4.83 -30.08
C LEU A 452 12.59 3.58 -29.69
N GLY A 453 13.30 2.94 -30.63
CA GLY A 453 14.03 1.69 -30.38
C GLY A 453 13.09 0.53 -30.00
N MET A 454 11.85 0.53 -30.47
CA MET A 454 10.83 -0.44 -30.06
C MET A 454 10.72 -1.64 -31.02
N PRO A 455 10.51 -2.86 -30.49
CA PRO A 455 10.07 -3.99 -31.31
C PRO A 455 8.73 -3.68 -32.01
N LYS A 456 8.55 -4.20 -33.23
CA LYS A 456 7.35 -3.95 -34.07
C LYS A 456 6.03 -4.19 -33.31
N THR A 457 5.95 -5.28 -32.54
CA THR A 457 4.74 -5.63 -31.77
C THR A 457 4.43 -4.64 -30.64
N SER A 458 5.46 -4.15 -29.93
CA SER A 458 5.29 -3.11 -28.90
C SER A 458 4.95 -1.76 -29.51
N PHE A 459 5.58 -1.39 -30.62
CA PHE A 459 5.26 -0.16 -31.35
C PHE A 459 3.83 -0.15 -31.89
N ASN A 460 3.35 -1.27 -32.45
CA ASN A 460 1.97 -1.37 -32.93
C ASN A 460 0.96 -1.20 -31.78
N ARG A 461 1.24 -1.77 -30.59
CA ARG A 461 0.42 -1.55 -29.39
C ARG A 461 0.43 -0.08 -28.95
N PHE A 462 1.60 0.55 -28.97
CA PHE A 462 1.75 1.97 -28.66
C PHE A 462 0.94 2.87 -29.60
N ILE A 463 1.08 2.71 -30.92
CA ILE A 463 0.35 3.52 -31.91
C ILE A 463 -1.15 3.33 -31.75
N LYS A 464 -1.62 2.08 -31.60
CA LYS A 464 -3.04 1.79 -31.36
C LYS A 464 -3.56 2.53 -30.13
N TRP A 465 -2.87 2.39 -29.00
CA TRP A 465 -3.21 3.09 -27.76
C TRP A 465 -3.23 4.61 -27.97
N ALA A 466 -2.23 5.16 -28.65
CA ALA A 466 -2.09 6.61 -28.82
C ALA A 466 -3.19 7.19 -29.71
N LEU A 467 -3.63 6.46 -30.74
CA LEU A 467 -4.78 6.85 -31.56
C LEU A 467 -6.09 6.74 -30.77
N GLU A 468 -6.31 5.63 -30.07
CA GLU A 468 -7.53 5.39 -29.26
C GLU A 468 -7.70 6.44 -28.14
N ASN A 469 -6.60 6.97 -27.61
CA ASN A 469 -6.60 8.00 -26.58
C ASN A 469 -6.47 9.43 -27.14
N GLY A 470 -6.60 9.61 -28.46
CA GLY A 470 -6.53 10.92 -29.12
C GLY A 470 -5.18 11.65 -28.95
N LYS A 471 -4.11 10.91 -28.64
CA LYS A 471 -2.75 11.44 -28.45
C LYS A 471 -1.99 11.59 -29.77
N LEU A 472 -2.34 10.76 -30.75
CA LEU A 472 -1.88 10.86 -32.13
C LEU A 472 -3.08 11.02 -33.08
N ARG A 473 -2.84 11.62 -34.23
CA ARG A 473 -3.75 11.59 -35.38
C ARG A 473 -3.04 10.94 -36.56
N SER A 474 -3.78 10.24 -37.41
CA SER A 474 -3.27 9.56 -38.60
C SER A 474 -3.81 10.16 -39.89
N PHE A 475 -2.97 10.29 -40.90
CA PHE A 475 -3.31 10.82 -42.23
C PHE A 475 -2.88 9.83 -43.32
N GLY A 476 -3.69 9.70 -44.38
CA GLY A 476 -3.41 8.77 -45.48
C GLY A 476 -3.90 7.34 -45.24
N LYS A 477 -3.87 6.51 -46.28
CA LYS A 477 -4.30 5.11 -46.26
C LYS A 477 -3.11 4.17 -46.48
N SER A 478 -3.13 3.01 -45.81
CA SER A 478 -2.17 1.91 -46.01
C SER A 478 -0.71 2.25 -45.61
N THR A 479 0.27 1.90 -46.43
CA THR A 479 1.71 2.07 -46.15
C THR A 479 2.17 3.53 -46.14
N ALA A 480 1.36 4.44 -46.67
CA ALA A 480 1.60 5.88 -46.68
C ALA A 480 0.97 6.59 -45.47
N THR A 481 0.52 5.86 -44.43
CA THR A 481 -0.03 6.49 -43.24
C THR A 481 1.05 7.26 -42.47
N LEU A 482 0.83 8.57 -42.33
CA LEU A 482 1.62 9.48 -41.51
C LEU A 482 0.90 9.75 -40.19
N TYR A 483 1.65 10.07 -39.17
CA TYR A 483 1.16 10.40 -37.84
C TYR A 483 1.66 11.78 -37.41
N HIS A 484 0.87 12.48 -36.61
CA HIS A 484 1.36 13.63 -35.86
C HIS A 484 0.84 13.62 -34.42
N LEU A 485 1.50 14.37 -33.55
CA LEU A 485 1.09 14.57 -32.16
C LEU A 485 -0.13 15.48 -32.09
N ALA A 486 -1.10 15.12 -31.24
CA ALA A 486 -2.25 15.96 -31.01
C ALA A 486 -1.83 17.29 -30.32
N PRO A 487 -2.50 18.43 -30.61
CA PRO A 487 -2.12 19.74 -30.07
C PRO A 487 -1.97 19.77 -28.54
N GLU A 488 -2.80 19.00 -27.83
CA GLU A 488 -2.80 18.92 -26.37
C GLU A 488 -1.51 18.29 -25.83
N VAL A 489 -0.91 17.36 -26.57
CA VAL A 489 0.37 16.72 -26.21
C VAL A 489 1.52 17.72 -26.40
N LEU A 490 1.48 18.50 -27.46
CA LEU A 490 2.49 19.53 -27.75
C LEU A 490 2.47 20.65 -26.72
N ALA A 491 1.28 21.11 -26.32
CA ALA A 491 1.12 22.13 -25.28
C ALA A 491 1.68 21.70 -23.92
N GLY A 492 1.55 20.41 -23.57
CA GLY A 492 2.14 19.85 -22.35
C GLY A 492 3.67 19.82 -22.37
N GLY A 493 4.28 19.46 -23.49
CA GLY A 493 5.74 19.39 -23.63
C GLY A 493 6.44 20.75 -23.54
N ILE A 494 5.76 21.85 -23.89
CA ILE A 494 6.33 23.20 -23.80
C ILE A 494 6.45 23.67 -22.34
N ARG A 495 5.45 23.39 -21.50
CA ARG A 495 5.51 23.75 -20.06
C ARG A 495 6.64 23.02 -19.34
N GLN A 496 6.86 21.74 -19.65
CA GLN A 496 7.94 20.98 -19.03
C GLN A 496 9.32 21.58 -19.33
N ARG A 497 9.56 22.01 -20.58
CA ARG A 497 10.83 22.66 -20.94
C ARG A 497 11.07 24.00 -20.25
N GLN A 498 10.01 24.73 -19.94
CA GLN A 498 10.11 25.98 -19.19
C GLN A 498 10.45 25.73 -17.71
N ILE A 499 9.99 24.61 -17.15
CA ILE A 499 10.36 24.15 -15.81
C ILE A 499 11.82 23.68 -15.81
N ASP A 500 12.24 22.91 -16.82
CA ASP A 500 13.61 22.38 -16.89
C ASP A 500 14.67 23.49 -17.16
N ALA A 501 14.25 24.66 -17.65
CA ALA A 501 15.13 25.80 -17.95
C ALA A 501 15.18 26.86 -16.85
N ALA A 502 14.34 26.75 -15.82
CA ALA A 502 14.28 27.62 -14.65
C ALA A 502 14.95 26.93 -13.45
#